data_AF-A0A355YPW5-F1
#
_entry.id   AF-A0A355YPW5-F1
#
_cell.length_a   1.000
_cell.length_b   1.000
_cell.length_c   1.000
_cell.angle_alpha   90.00
_cell.angle_beta   90.00
_cell.angle_gamma   90.00
#
_symmetry.space_group_name_H-M   'P 1'
#
loop_
_entity.id
_entity.type
_entity.pdbx_description
1 polymer ?
#
loop_
_entity_poly.entity_id
_entity_poly.type
_entity_poly.pdbx_seq_one_letter_code
_entity_poly.pdbx_strand_id
1 'polypeptide(L)'
;MNDKTKYEIMKNRELLKGYNGKDAGAEKTDQEQKLPSLPSLQEKKGTETIPLPTDYENLPLSGNLMELIRERTSRRAYTEEPLSLLELSFLLWAAQGVRHFAGHKNPVTFRNVPSAGSRHTFETYLFVNRVEGLKKAVYHYLPENHALEIWEDRADFDDELTDALCGQRFAALAPVFFVWASVPYRMEWRYGLKAEKYILIDAGHVCENLYLACEAIGCGTCAIGAYDQDRIDELLGFAPGPSAEKDYTCVVYGAPVGKKKNQA
;
A
#
# COMPACT_ATOMS: atom_id res chain seq x y z
N MET A 1 30.18 9.93 -12.86
CA MET A 1 28.85 10.56 -12.99
C MET A 1 29.00 11.88 -13.74
N ASN A 2 28.32 12.04 -14.87
CA ASN A 2 28.38 13.28 -15.67
C ASN A 2 27.62 14.42 -14.99
N ASP A 3 27.82 15.65 -15.45
CA ASP A 3 27.24 16.83 -14.79
C ASP A 3 25.71 16.90 -14.91
N LYS A 4 25.14 16.36 -15.99
CA LYS A 4 23.69 16.21 -16.14
C LYS A 4 23.12 15.34 -15.01
N THR A 5 23.71 14.16 -14.76
CA THR A 5 23.26 13.27 -13.68
C THR A 5 23.43 13.91 -12.30
N LYS A 6 24.53 14.65 -12.06
CA LYS A 6 24.71 15.39 -10.79
C LYS A 6 23.61 16.43 -10.59
N TYR A 7 23.24 17.16 -11.65
CA TYR A 7 22.19 18.18 -11.61
C TYR A 7 20.81 17.57 -11.32
N GLU A 8 20.45 16.46 -11.96
CA GLU A 8 19.18 15.77 -11.66
C GLU A 8 19.14 15.24 -10.22
N ILE A 9 20.24 14.65 -9.73
CA ILE A 9 20.33 14.22 -8.32
C ILE A 9 20.18 15.41 -7.37
N MET A 10 20.78 16.56 -7.70
CA MET A 10 20.62 17.78 -6.90
C MET A 10 19.15 18.23 -6.85
N LYS A 11 18.43 18.21 -7.98
CA LYS A 11 17.00 18.51 -8.03
C LYS A 11 16.18 17.55 -7.18
N ASN A 12 16.44 16.24 -7.30
CA ASN A 12 15.70 15.22 -6.53
C ASN A 12 15.91 15.36 -5.02
N ARG A 13 17.04 15.93 -4.56
CA ARG A 13 17.26 16.19 -3.12
C ARG A 13 16.32 17.27 -2.56
N GLU A 14 15.71 18.11 -3.40
CA GLU A 14 14.73 19.09 -2.93
C GLU A 14 13.48 18.40 -2.36
N LEU A 15 13.12 17.21 -2.88
CA LEU A 15 12.05 16.35 -2.33
C LEU A 15 12.25 16.04 -0.85
N LEU A 16 13.50 15.89 -0.40
CA LEU A 16 13.81 15.50 0.97
C LEU A 16 13.62 16.64 1.98
N LYS A 17 13.54 17.88 1.51
CA LYS A 17 13.54 19.07 2.37
C LYS A 17 12.13 19.40 2.87
N GLY A 18 12.07 19.98 4.08
CA GLY A 18 10.82 20.55 4.61
C GLY A 18 10.52 21.93 4.03
N TYR A 19 9.55 22.62 4.64
CA TYR A 19 9.27 24.02 4.35
C TYR A 19 10.48 24.91 4.69
N ASN A 20 10.78 25.86 3.83
CA ASN A 20 11.85 26.85 4.00
C ASN A 20 11.40 28.23 3.51
N GLY A 21 12.26 29.24 3.66
CA GLY A 21 11.93 30.63 3.32
C GLY A 21 11.48 30.87 1.88
N LYS A 22 11.82 29.98 0.93
CA LYS A 22 11.33 30.06 -0.46
C LYS A 22 9.86 29.69 -0.61
N ASP A 23 9.31 28.93 0.33
CA ASP A 23 7.90 28.51 0.32
C ASP A 23 6.96 29.63 0.83
N ALA A 24 7.51 30.71 1.41
CA ALA A 24 6.71 31.82 1.97
C ALA A 24 5.90 32.60 0.91
N GLY A 25 6.26 32.49 -0.37
CA GLY A 25 5.52 33.06 -1.50
C GLY A 25 4.87 32.01 -2.40
N ALA A 26 4.82 30.74 -1.98
CA ALA A 26 4.16 29.69 -2.75
C ALA A 26 2.65 29.92 -2.80
N GLU A 27 2.01 29.37 -3.84
CA GLU A 27 0.56 29.35 -3.92
C GLU A 27 -0.03 28.58 -2.74
N LYS A 28 -1.16 29.08 -2.22
CA LYS A 28 -1.90 28.42 -1.15
C LYS A 28 -2.36 27.04 -1.58
N THR A 29 -2.32 26.07 -0.69
CA THR A 29 -2.85 24.73 -0.99
C THR A 29 -4.37 24.77 -1.16
N ASP A 30 -4.94 23.81 -1.86
CA ASP A 30 -6.40 23.71 -2.04
C ASP A 30 -7.14 23.70 -0.69
N GLN A 31 -6.56 23.12 0.36
CA GLN A 31 -7.06 23.21 1.73
C GLN A 31 -7.10 24.66 2.24
N GLU A 32 -6.01 25.41 2.10
CA GLU A 32 -5.92 26.81 2.54
C GLU A 32 -6.85 27.72 1.73
N GLN A 33 -7.13 27.35 0.47
CA GLN A 33 -8.12 27.98 -0.40
C GLN A 33 -9.56 27.53 -0.11
N LYS A 34 -9.76 26.53 0.78
CA LYS A 34 -11.06 25.93 1.13
C LYS A 34 -11.78 25.26 -0.05
N LEU A 35 -11.02 24.75 -1.01
CA LEU A 35 -11.54 23.96 -2.11
C LEU A 35 -11.93 22.55 -1.62
N PRO A 36 -12.91 21.88 -2.27
CA PRO A 36 -13.32 20.54 -1.88
C PRO A 36 -12.18 19.53 -2.05
N SER A 37 -12.06 18.61 -1.10
CA SER A 37 -11.16 17.46 -1.21
C SER A 37 -11.83 16.30 -1.94
N LEU A 38 -11.03 15.36 -2.44
CA LEU A 38 -11.54 14.02 -2.76
C LEU A 38 -11.99 13.27 -1.50
N PRO A 39 -12.86 12.24 -1.65
CA PRO A 39 -13.17 11.30 -0.60
C PRO A 39 -11.91 10.62 -0.03
N SER A 40 -11.95 10.28 1.26
CA SER A 40 -10.83 9.62 1.96
C SER A 40 -10.62 8.17 1.52
N LEU A 41 -11.61 7.58 0.83
CA LEU A 41 -11.66 6.20 0.37
C LEU A 41 -12.05 6.17 -1.11
N GLN A 42 -11.51 5.23 -1.87
CA GLN A 42 -11.91 5.00 -3.25
C GLN A 42 -13.27 4.29 -3.27
N GLU A 43 -14.15 4.73 -4.16
CA GLU A 43 -15.43 4.06 -4.37
C GLU A 43 -15.21 2.66 -4.94
N LYS A 44 -15.98 1.70 -4.44
CA LYS A 44 -15.95 0.34 -4.96
C LYS A 44 -16.44 0.33 -6.41
N LYS A 45 -15.81 -0.49 -7.25
CA LYS A 45 -16.23 -0.67 -8.66
C LYS A 45 -17.03 -1.96 -8.87
N GLY A 46 -16.76 -2.99 -8.09
CA GLY A 46 -17.33 -4.33 -8.24
C GLY A 46 -18.70 -4.47 -7.59
N THR A 47 -19.50 -5.41 -8.09
CA THR A 47 -20.82 -5.71 -7.50
C THR A 47 -20.71 -6.60 -6.25
N GLU A 48 -19.74 -7.51 -6.23
CA GLU A 48 -19.53 -8.46 -5.14
C GLU A 48 -18.58 -7.90 -4.07
N THR A 49 -18.85 -8.25 -2.81
CA THR A 49 -18.03 -7.85 -1.67
C THR A 49 -17.90 -9.02 -0.73
N ILE A 50 -16.66 -9.32 -0.34
CA ILE A 50 -16.30 -10.44 0.53
C ILE A 50 -15.93 -9.85 1.89
N PRO A 51 -16.78 -10.00 2.93
CA PRO A 51 -16.46 -9.50 4.26
C PRO A 51 -15.28 -10.27 4.84
N LEU A 52 -14.37 -9.57 5.51
CA LEU A 52 -13.21 -10.19 6.16
C LEU A 52 -13.51 -10.48 7.64
N PRO A 53 -13.07 -11.64 8.16
CA PRO A 53 -13.31 -12.00 9.55
C PRO A 53 -12.46 -11.14 10.50
N THR A 54 -13.05 -10.65 11.58
CA THR A 54 -12.40 -9.75 12.55
C THR A 54 -12.10 -10.41 13.90
N ASP A 55 -12.49 -11.67 14.08
CA ASP A 55 -12.21 -12.42 15.31
C ASP A 55 -10.80 -13.00 15.28
N TYR A 56 -9.84 -12.17 15.68
CA TYR A 56 -8.42 -12.51 15.71
C TYR A 56 -8.02 -13.36 16.92
N GLU A 57 -8.93 -13.71 17.83
CA GLU A 57 -8.60 -14.53 19.03
C GLU A 57 -8.04 -15.90 18.65
N ASN A 58 -8.44 -16.42 17.48
CA ASN A 58 -8.00 -17.71 16.97
C ASN A 58 -6.71 -17.63 16.14
N LEU A 59 -6.13 -16.44 15.93
CA LEU A 59 -4.82 -16.34 15.27
C LEU A 59 -3.71 -16.74 16.24
N PRO A 60 -2.76 -17.59 15.81
CA PRO A 60 -1.60 -17.95 16.62
C PRO A 60 -0.59 -16.79 16.67
N LEU A 61 -0.98 -15.68 17.31
CA LEU A 61 -0.14 -14.52 17.53
C LEU A 61 1.03 -14.90 18.44
N SER A 62 2.22 -14.54 17.99
CA SER A 62 3.48 -14.83 18.69
C SER A 62 4.31 -13.56 18.79
N GLY A 63 5.10 -13.46 19.86
CA GLY A 63 6.03 -12.37 20.08
C GLY A 63 5.39 -11.11 20.70
N ASN A 64 6.12 -10.48 21.62
CA ASN A 64 5.84 -9.10 22.04
C ASN A 64 6.50 -8.09 21.07
N LEU A 65 6.18 -6.80 21.20
CA LEU A 65 6.72 -5.76 20.31
C LEU A 65 8.26 -5.76 20.20
N MET A 66 8.97 -5.98 21.31
CA MET A 66 10.44 -6.01 21.31
C MET A 66 10.97 -7.20 20.50
N GLU A 67 10.33 -8.36 20.64
CA GLU A 67 10.65 -9.57 19.88
C GLU A 67 10.33 -9.37 18.40
N LEU A 68 9.16 -8.83 18.06
CA LEU A 68 8.78 -8.59 16.66
C LEU A 68 9.76 -7.66 15.94
N ILE A 69 10.16 -6.55 16.58
CA ILE A 69 11.13 -5.62 16.00
C ILE A 69 12.51 -6.28 15.80
N ARG A 70 12.92 -7.14 16.75
CA ARG A 70 14.22 -7.84 16.70
C ARG A 70 14.25 -8.91 15.62
N GLU A 71 13.19 -9.71 15.52
CA GLU A 71 13.15 -10.91 14.66
C GLU A 71 12.67 -10.62 13.24
N ARG A 72 12.00 -9.47 13.03
CA ARG A 72 11.56 -9.04 11.69
C ARG A 72 12.75 -8.98 10.74
N THR A 73 12.64 -9.75 9.65
CA THR A 73 13.61 -9.73 8.54
C THR A 73 12.89 -9.90 7.20
N SER A 74 13.53 -9.40 6.14
CA SER A 74 13.04 -9.54 4.77
C SER A 74 13.19 -10.98 4.29
N ARG A 75 12.06 -11.68 4.17
CA ARG A 75 12.00 -13.09 3.75
C ARG A 75 11.50 -13.17 2.31
N ARG A 76 12.27 -13.86 1.47
CA ARG A 76 12.04 -14.03 0.03
C ARG A 76 11.74 -15.48 -0.35
N ALA A 77 11.53 -16.34 0.63
CA ALA A 77 11.24 -17.75 0.46
C ALA A 77 10.05 -18.11 1.35
N TYR A 78 8.99 -18.63 0.72
CA TYR A 78 7.74 -19.00 1.37
C TYR A 78 7.48 -20.50 1.19
N THR A 79 6.65 -21.08 2.06
CA THR A 79 6.11 -22.43 1.82
C THR A 79 5.02 -22.37 0.74
N GLU A 80 4.57 -23.53 0.28
CA GLU A 80 3.45 -23.63 -0.67
C GLU A 80 2.08 -23.50 0.01
N GLU A 81 2.05 -23.47 1.35
CA GLU A 81 0.82 -23.37 2.12
C GLU A 81 0.08 -22.06 1.82
N PRO A 82 -1.26 -22.11 1.70
CA PRO A 82 -2.06 -20.89 1.57
C PRO A 82 -2.01 -20.07 2.86
N LEU A 83 -2.35 -18.78 2.74
CA LEU A 83 -2.77 -18.00 3.90
C LEU A 83 -4.23 -18.34 4.22
N SER A 84 -4.59 -18.36 5.51
CA SER A 84 -6.02 -18.38 5.85
C SER A 84 -6.65 -17.00 5.57
N LEU A 85 -7.97 -16.97 5.39
CA LEU A 85 -8.69 -15.69 5.23
C LEU A 85 -8.52 -14.79 6.46
N LEU A 86 -8.44 -15.38 7.66
CA LEU A 86 -8.24 -14.65 8.91
C LEU A 86 -6.84 -14.01 9.00
N GLU A 87 -5.82 -14.67 8.45
CA GLU A 87 -4.47 -14.11 8.38
C GLU A 87 -4.40 -12.94 7.41
N LEU A 88 -4.96 -13.09 6.20
CA LEU A 88 -5.04 -11.97 5.26
C LEU A 88 -5.81 -10.79 5.85
N SER A 89 -6.95 -11.07 6.49
CA SER A 89 -7.77 -10.09 7.19
C SER A 89 -6.97 -9.28 8.22
N PHE A 90 -6.26 -9.97 9.11
CA PHE A 90 -5.42 -9.34 10.13
C PHE A 90 -4.30 -8.48 9.52
N LEU A 91 -3.67 -8.93 8.44
CA LEU A 91 -2.62 -8.17 7.75
C LEU A 91 -3.17 -6.88 7.12
N LEU A 92 -4.34 -6.95 6.48
CA LEU A 92 -5.04 -5.77 5.91
C LEU A 92 -5.47 -4.80 7.01
N TRP A 93 -5.98 -5.32 8.12
CA TRP A 93 -6.31 -4.52 9.30
C TRP A 93 -5.08 -3.82 9.85
N ALA A 94 -3.96 -4.53 10.06
CA ALA A 94 -2.74 -3.94 10.59
C ALA A 94 -2.16 -2.84 9.68
N ALA A 95 -2.16 -3.07 8.37
CA ALA A 95 -1.58 -2.16 7.39
C ALA A 95 -2.47 -0.96 7.06
N GLN A 96 -3.78 -1.14 6.90
CA GLN A 96 -4.71 -0.12 6.39
C GLN A 96 -6.09 -0.09 7.06
N GLY A 97 -6.32 -0.87 8.12
CA GLY A 97 -7.59 -0.89 8.84
C GLY A 97 -8.01 0.49 9.36
N VAL A 98 -9.27 0.86 9.13
CA VAL A 98 -9.88 2.09 9.67
C VAL A 98 -10.42 1.80 11.07
N ARG A 99 -10.02 2.62 12.05
CA ARG A 99 -10.48 2.56 13.44
C ARG A 99 -11.74 3.36 13.65
N HIS A 100 -11.81 4.56 13.08
CA HIS A 100 -13.00 5.42 13.12
C HIS A 100 -12.90 6.55 12.08
N PHE A 101 -14.06 7.16 11.81
CA PHE A 101 -14.20 8.34 10.97
C PHE A 101 -14.39 9.59 11.84
N ALA A 102 -13.89 10.75 11.39
CA ALA A 102 -14.08 12.02 12.07
C ALA A 102 -14.43 13.16 11.11
N GLY A 103 -15.32 14.05 11.53
CA GLY A 103 -15.83 15.17 10.74
C GLY A 103 -17.17 14.85 10.05
N HIS A 104 -17.90 15.91 9.67
CA HIS A 104 -19.24 15.79 9.07
C HIS A 104 -19.24 15.92 7.54
N LYS A 105 -18.41 16.82 6.99
CA LYS A 105 -18.26 17.01 5.54
C LYS A 105 -16.89 16.46 5.14
N ASN A 106 -16.87 15.42 4.30
CA ASN A 106 -15.68 14.65 3.92
C ASN A 106 -14.91 14.11 5.13
N PRO A 107 -15.42 13.07 5.80
CA PRO A 107 -14.79 12.55 7.01
C PRO A 107 -13.37 12.05 6.73
N VAL A 108 -12.46 12.39 7.64
CA VAL A 108 -11.11 11.80 7.65
C VAL A 108 -11.17 10.44 8.33
N THR A 109 -10.31 9.53 7.90
CA THR A 109 -10.16 8.21 8.54
C THR A 109 -9.00 8.23 9.52
N PHE A 110 -9.16 7.62 10.69
CA PHE A 110 -8.04 7.25 11.55
C PHE A 110 -7.72 5.78 11.34
N ARG A 111 -6.51 5.48 10.84
CA ARG A 111 -6.09 4.10 10.56
C ARG A 111 -5.13 3.56 11.63
N ASN A 112 -4.79 2.27 11.53
CA ASN A 112 -3.76 1.63 12.38
C ASN A 112 -2.33 2.08 12.05
N VAL A 113 -2.15 2.77 10.93
CA VAL A 113 -0.92 3.44 10.53
C VAL A 113 -1.06 4.95 10.63
N PRO A 114 0.00 5.70 10.95
CA PRO A 114 0.00 7.15 10.85
C PRO A 114 0.03 7.59 9.37
N SER A 115 -0.53 8.77 9.11
CA SER A 115 -0.43 9.47 7.83
C SER A 115 -0.36 10.96 8.06
N ALA A 116 0.45 11.67 7.26
CA ALA A 116 0.55 13.12 7.36
C ALA A 116 -0.84 13.77 7.23
N GLY A 117 -1.27 14.50 8.26
CA GLY A 117 -2.55 15.20 8.28
C GLY A 117 -3.78 14.29 8.14
N SER A 118 -3.64 13.00 8.48
CA SER A 118 -4.66 11.96 8.30
C SER A 118 -5.18 11.87 6.86
N ARG A 119 -4.32 12.07 5.87
CA ARG A 119 -4.72 12.13 4.45
C ARG A 119 -4.87 10.75 3.82
N HIS A 120 -4.16 9.73 4.30
CA HIS A 120 -4.31 8.32 3.93
C HIS A 120 -4.51 8.13 2.42
N THR A 121 -3.51 8.51 1.64
CA THR A 121 -3.58 8.47 0.17
C THR A 121 -3.63 7.07 -0.41
N PHE A 122 -3.18 6.06 0.35
CA PHE A 122 -3.03 4.70 -0.14
C PHE A 122 -4.34 3.92 -0.20
N GLU A 123 -4.55 3.32 -1.36
CA GLU A 123 -5.45 2.19 -1.59
C GLU A 123 -4.61 0.91 -1.63
N THR A 124 -5.22 -0.22 -1.21
CA THR A 124 -4.53 -1.51 -1.18
C THR A 124 -5.16 -2.47 -2.17
N TYR A 125 -4.34 -2.88 -3.12
CA TYR A 125 -4.67 -3.91 -4.11
C TYR A 125 -3.88 -5.17 -3.78
N LEU A 126 -4.43 -6.32 -4.14
CA LEU A 126 -3.86 -7.62 -3.85
C LEU A 126 -3.87 -8.48 -5.10
N PHE A 127 -2.71 -8.99 -5.50
CA PHE A 127 -2.65 -10.15 -6.40
C PHE A 127 -2.70 -11.40 -5.52
N VAL A 128 -3.87 -12.05 -5.46
CA VAL A 128 -4.09 -13.22 -4.60
C VAL A 128 -3.83 -14.47 -5.40
N ASN A 129 -2.84 -15.26 -5.00
CA ASN A 129 -2.52 -16.56 -5.59
C ASN A 129 -3.14 -17.72 -4.82
N ARG A 130 -2.96 -17.72 -3.49
CA ARG A 130 -3.29 -18.85 -2.60
C ARG A 130 -3.75 -18.34 -1.23
N VAL A 131 -5.05 -18.05 -1.10
CA VAL A 131 -5.69 -17.70 0.17
C VAL A 131 -6.95 -18.55 0.32
N GLU A 132 -7.13 -19.19 1.47
CA GLU A 132 -8.30 -20.02 1.74
C GLU A 132 -9.60 -19.22 1.61
N GLY A 133 -10.58 -19.77 0.91
CA GLY A 133 -11.88 -19.12 0.68
C GLY A 133 -11.88 -18.02 -0.39
N LEU A 134 -10.74 -17.68 -0.98
CA LEU A 134 -10.64 -16.77 -2.12
C LEU A 134 -10.21 -17.53 -3.38
N LYS A 135 -10.78 -17.14 -4.52
CA LYS A 135 -10.24 -17.55 -5.81
C LYS A 135 -8.99 -16.75 -6.13
N LYS A 136 -8.15 -17.28 -7.03
CA LYS A 136 -7.02 -16.54 -7.58
C LYS A 136 -7.54 -15.39 -8.45
N ALA A 137 -7.30 -14.15 -8.04
CA ALA A 137 -7.77 -12.94 -8.71
C ALA A 137 -7.02 -11.70 -8.19
N VAL A 138 -7.28 -10.55 -8.82
CA VAL A 138 -6.86 -9.24 -8.29
C VAL A 138 -7.99 -8.68 -7.43
N TYR A 139 -7.67 -8.24 -6.22
CA TYR A 139 -8.62 -7.70 -5.26
C TYR A 139 -8.28 -6.26 -4.89
N HIS A 140 -9.30 -5.50 -4.51
CA HIS A 140 -9.16 -4.20 -3.88
C HIS A 140 -9.74 -4.26 -2.46
N TYR A 141 -8.99 -3.77 -1.49
CA TYR A 141 -9.41 -3.73 -0.10
C TYR A 141 -10.29 -2.51 0.17
N LEU A 142 -11.48 -2.76 0.72
CA LEU A 142 -12.46 -1.76 1.12
C LEU A 142 -12.36 -1.54 2.63
N PRO A 143 -11.58 -0.55 3.10
CA PRO A 143 -11.30 -0.39 4.52
C PRO A 143 -12.49 0.12 5.34
N GLU A 144 -13.50 0.74 4.72
CA GLU A 144 -14.73 1.19 5.41
C GLU A 144 -15.47 0.02 6.05
N ASN A 145 -15.65 -1.05 5.28
CA ASN A 145 -16.43 -2.22 5.68
C ASN A 145 -15.55 -3.41 6.05
N HIS A 146 -14.23 -3.22 6.06
CA HIS A 146 -13.24 -4.27 6.22
C HIS A 146 -13.55 -5.49 5.35
N ALA A 147 -13.52 -5.27 4.04
CA ALA A 147 -13.93 -6.25 3.04
C ALA A 147 -13.01 -6.21 1.81
N LEU A 148 -13.11 -7.22 0.96
CA LEU A 148 -12.50 -7.23 -0.37
C LEU A 148 -13.57 -7.09 -1.44
N GLU A 149 -13.26 -6.38 -2.53
CA GLU A 149 -13.94 -6.57 -3.81
C GLU A 149 -12.98 -7.23 -4.81
N ILE A 150 -13.54 -7.97 -5.76
CA ILE A 150 -12.77 -8.44 -6.92
C ILE A 150 -12.57 -7.22 -7.81
N TRP A 151 -11.32 -6.80 -7.93
CA TRP A 151 -10.92 -5.69 -8.79
C TRP A 151 -10.88 -6.14 -10.25
N GLU A 152 -10.25 -7.29 -10.48
CA GLU A 152 -10.17 -7.92 -11.79
C GLU A 152 -10.24 -9.44 -11.64
N ASP A 153 -11.23 -10.06 -12.29
CA ASP A 153 -11.47 -11.50 -12.23
C ASP A 153 -10.60 -12.26 -13.24
N ARG A 154 -9.29 -12.23 -13.01
CA ARG A 154 -8.29 -12.92 -13.84
C ARG A 154 -7.25 -13.63 -12.98
N ALA A 155 -6.80 -14.80 -13.43
CA ALA A 155 -5.90 -15.68 -12.68
C ALA A 155 -4.54 -15.89 -13.38
N ASP A 156 -4.37 -15.33 -14.56
CA ASP A 156 -3.25 -15.52 -15.48
C ASP A 156 -2.24 -14.37 -15.46
N PHE A 157 -2.06 -13.72 -14.30
CA PHE A 157 -1.16 -12.57 -14.14
C PHE A 157 0.27 -12.93 -13.70
N ASP A 158 0.62 -14.21 -13.49
CA ASP A 158 1.89 -14.60 -12.84
C ASP A 158 3.15 -14.12 -13.57
N ASP A 159 3.17 -14.32 -14.90
CA ASP A 159 4.32 -13.95 -15.71
C ASP A 159 4.36 -12.43 -15.96
N GLU A 160 3.21 -11.80 -16.19
CA GLU A 160 3.10 -10.33 -16.30
C GLU A 160 3.52 -9.63 -15.01
N LEU A 161 3.09 -10.15 -13.85
CA LEU A 161 3.48 -9.63 -12.54
C LEU A 161 4.96 -9.90 -12.26
N THR A 162 5.49 -11.06 -12.65
CA THR A 162 6.93 -11.33 -12.54
C THR A 162 7.74 -10.31 -13.33
N ASP A 163 7.31 -10.03 -14.55
CA ASP A 163 7.90 -9.04 -15.44
C ASP A 163 7.79 -7.61 -14.86
N ALA A 164 6.60 -7.22 -14.39
CA ALA A 164 6.37 -5.94 -13.72
C ALA A 164 7.26 -5.79 -12.47
N LEU A 165 7.55 -6.88 -11.77
CA LEU A 165 8.48 -6.90 -10.63
C LEU A 165 9.94 -7.14 -11.04
N CYS A 166 10.32 -6.82 -12.27
CA CYS A 166 11.69 -6.92 -12.79
C CYS A 166 12.31 -8.32 -12.63
N GLY A 167 11.52 -9.38 -12.84
CA GLY A 167 11.96 -10.77 -12.73
C GLY A 167 11.94 -11.34 -11.32
N GLN A 168 11.41 -10.62 -10.32
CA GLN A 168 11.32 -11.08 -8.93
C GLN A 168 10.18 -12.10 -8.74
N ARG A 169 10.32 -13.27 -9.34
CA ARG A 169 9.32 -14.36 -9.35
C ARG A 169 8.89 -14.81 -7.95
N PHE A 170 9.78 -14.72 -6.95
CA PHE A 170 9.44 -15.06 -5.56
C PHE A 170 8.32 -14.16 -4.99
N ALA A 171 8.24 -12.91 -5.45
CA ALA A 171 7.23 -11.96 -5.01
C ALA A 171 5.91 -12.18 -5.77
N ALA A 172 5.99 -12.33 -7.10
CA ALA A 172 4.83 -12.56 -7.95
C ALA A 172 4.06 -13.85 -7.60
N LEU A 173 4.78 -14.91 -7.19
CA LEU A 173 4.19 -16.21 -6.86
C LEU A 173 3.90 -16.43 -5.36
N ALA A 174 4.15 -15.42 -4.53
CA ALA A 174 3.79 -15.48 -3.12
C ALA A 174 2.27 -15.71 -2.97
N PRO A 175 1.81 -16.36 -1.89
CA PRO A 175 0.38 -16.56 -1.63
C PRO A 175 -0.48 -15.31 -1.87
N VAL A 176 0.04 -14.13 -1.51
CA VAL A 176 -0.54 -12.83 -1.87
C VAL A 176 0.56 -11.79 -2.08
N PHE A 177 0.41 -10.91 -3.07
CA PHE A 177 1.25 -9.72 -3.24
C PHE A 177 0.42 -8.46 -2.98
N PHE A 178 0.78 -7.72 -1.94
CA PHE A 178 0.18 -6.44 -1.60
C PHE A 178 0.76 -5.34 -2.49
N VAL A 179 -0.10 -4.46 -2.97
CA VAL A 179 0.27 -3.28 -3.75
C VAL A 179 -0.41 -2.06 -3.15
N TRP A 180 0.40 -1.06 -2.81
CA TRP A 180 -0.07 0.22 -2.31
C TRP A 180 0.02 1.25 -3.43
N ALA A 181 -1.14 1.66 -3.91
CA ALA A 181 -1.29 2.72 -4.89
C ALA A 181 -1.75 4.00 -4.21
N SER A 182 -1.15 5.13 -4.57
CA SER A 182 -1.48 6.44 -4.02
C SER A 182 -2.44 7.14 -4.95
N VAL A 183 -3.46 7.79 -4.38
CA VAL A 183 -4.20 8.90 -5.02
C VAL A 183 -3.52 10.21 -4.58
N PRO A 184 -2.49 10.72 -5.30
CA PRO A 184 -1.57 11.72 -4.75
C PRO A 184 -2.26 13.01 -4.33
N TYR A 185 -3.31 13.41 -5.07
CA TYR A 185 -4.10 14.60 -4.78
C TYR A 185 -4.69 14.61 -3.36
N ARG A 186 -4.98 13.45 -2.76
CA ARG A 186 -5.41 13.42 -1.35
C ARG A 186 -4.38 14.07 -0.45
N MET A 187 -3.08 13.88 -0.69
CA MET A 187 -2.01 14.51 0.06
C MET A 187 -1.72 15.94 -0.42
N GLU A 188 -1.72 16.17 -1.73
CA GLU A 188 -1.48 17.48 -2.35
C GLU A 188 -2.51 18.52 -1.97
N TRP A 189 -3.78 18.12 -1.80
CA TRP A 189 -4.84 19.01 -1.33
C TRP A 189 -4.43 19.75 -0.04
N ARG A 190 -3.70 19.07 0.86
CA ARG A 190 -3.20 19.66 2.10
C ARG A 190 -1.81 20.26 1.99
N TYR A 191 -0.89 19.59 1.29
CA TYR A 191 0.55 19.87 1.36
C TYR A 191 1.16 20.43 0.07
N GLY A 192 0.37 20.54 -1.00
CA GLY A 192 0.81 21.01 -2.31
C GLY A 192 2.08 20.29 -2.77
N LEU A 193 3.09 21.07 -3.18
CA LEU A 193 4.38 20.60 -3.68
C LEU A 193 5.22 19.79 -2.66
N LYS A 194 4.80 19.68 -1.40
CA LYS A 194 5.48 18.84 -0.39
C LYS A 194 4.83 17.47 -0.21
N ALA A 195 3.74 17.19 -0.90
CA ALA A 195 2.96 15.97 -0.75
C ALA A 195 3.79 14.70 -0.99
N GLU A 196 4.54 14.65 -2.07
CA GLU A 196 5.33 13.47 -2.49
C GLU A 196 6.22 12.93 -1.35
N LYS A 197 6.90 13.82 -0.61
CA LYS A 197 7.71 13.44 0.55
C LYS A 197 6.88 12.69 1.61
N TYR A 198 5.69 13.21 1.92
CA TYR A 198 4.82 12.61 2.92
C TYR A 198 4.20 11.30 2.42
N ILE A 199 3.87 11.19 1.14
CA ILE A 199 3.40 9.95 0.52
C ILE A 199 4.45 8.84 0.71
N LEU A 200 5.73 9.12 0.42
CA LEU A 200 6.81 8.14 0.55
C LEU A 200 7.09 7.74 2.01
N ILE A 201 7.00 8.68 2.94
CA ILE A 201 7.12 8.38 4.39
C ILE A 201 5.96 7.50 4.84
N ASP A 202 4.74 7.84 4.43
CA ASP A 202 3.55 7.07 4.75
C ASP A 202 3.64 5.64 4.21
N ALA A 203 4.17 5.43 3.00
CA ALA A 203 4.40 4.09 2.44
C ALA A 203 5.28 3.22 3.36
N GLY A 204 6.31 3.82 3.97
CA GLY A 204 7.17 3.17 4.95
C GLY A 204 6.41 2.76 6.21
N HIS A 205 5.52 3.62 6.73
CA HIS A 205 4.66 3.28 7.87
C HIS A 205 3.75 2.09 7.58
N VAL A 206 3.12 2.08 6.39
CA VAL A 206 2.25 0.98 5.96
C VAL A 206 3.00 -0.33 5.90
N CYS A 207 4.16 -0.31 5.25
CA CYS A 207 4.95 -1.51 5.03
C CYS A 207 5.55 -2.06 6.33
N GLU A 208 6.05 -1.22 7.25
CA GLU A 208 6.60 -1.71 8.51
C GLU A 208 5.50 -2.36 9.39
N ASN A 209 4.28 -1.82 9.40
CA ASN A 209 3.15 -2.48 10.05
C ASN A 209 2.88 -3.86 9.45
N LEU A 210 2.92 -4.00 8.11
CA LEU A 210 2.79 -5.31 7.45
C LEU A 210 3.89 -6.28 7.88
N TYR A 211 5.14 -5.80 7.95
CA TYR A 211 6.28 -6.60 8.40
C TYR A 211 6.10 -7.15 9.81
N LEU A 212 5.74 -6.29 10.77
CA LEU A 212 5.53 -6.69 12.17
C LEU A 212 4.33 -7.63 12.30
N ALA A 213 3.24 -7.35 11.58
CA ALA A 213 2.06 -8.20 11.56
C ALA A 213 2.36 -9.58 10.96
N CYS A 214 3.13 -9.64 9.86
CA CYS A 214 3.63 -10.89 9.29
C CYS A 214 4.45 -11.68 10.32
N GLU A 215 5.40 -11.00 10.98
CA GLU A 215 6.26 -11.64 11.96
C GLU A 215 5.44 -12.31 13.07
N ALA A 216 4.39 -11.62 13.55
CA ALA A 216 3.52 -12.07 14.65
C ALA A 216 2.70 -13.33 14.33
N ILE A 217 2.26 -13.52 13.09
CA ILE A 217 1.43 -14.67 12.66
C ILE A 217 2.23 -15.78 11.95
N GLY A 218 3.56 -15.75 12.04
CA GLY A 218 4.41 -16.76 11.37
C GLY A 218 4.48 -16.60 9.85
N CYS A 219 4.14 -15.43 9.31
CA CYS A 219 4.29 -15.06 7.90
C CYS A 219 5.58 -14.26 7.64
N GLY A 220 6.07 -14.28 6.41
CA GLY A 220 7.22 -13.51 5.97
C GLY A 220 6.82 -12.54 4.86
N THR A 221 7.52 -11.42 4.78
CA THR A 221 7.40 -10.46 3.68
C THR A 221 8.76 -9.90 3.30
N CYS A 222 8.86 -9.36 2.08
CA CYS A 222 10.02 -8.62 1.61
C CYS A 222 9.57 -7.50 0.69
N ALA A 223 9.55 -6.27 1.19
CA ALA A 223 9.09 -5.14 0.40
C ALA A 223 9.86 -4.95 -0.92
N ILE A 224 9.13 -4.52 -1.94
CA ILE A 224 9.58 -4.41 -3.32
C ILE A 224 9.48 -2.95 -3.74
N GLY A 225 10.63 -2.30 -3.88
CA GLY A 225 10.75 -0.97 -4.49
C GLY A 225 11.29 -1.00 -5.92
N ALA A 226 11.69 -2.17 -6.42
CA ALA A 226 12.13 -2.36 -7.78
C ALA A 226 11.02 -3.02 -8.60
N TYR A 227 10.35 -2.23 -9.43
CA TYR A 227 9.31 -2.65 -10.35
C TYR A 227 9.30 -1.71 -11.57
N ASP A 228 8.72 -2.16 -12.67
CA ASP A 228 8.40 -1.37 -13.84
C ASP A 228 7.07 -0.65 -13.57
N GLN A 229 7.12 0.68 -13.46
CA GLN A 229 5.97 1.51 -13.09
C GLN A 229 4.82 1.35 -14.08
N ASP A 230 5.09 1.45 -15.38
CA ASP A 230 4.05 1.43 -16.39
C ASP A 230 3.36 0.06 -16.43
N ARG A 231 4.13 -1.03 -16.29
CA ARG A 231 3.57 -2.39 -16.29
C ARG A 231 2.70 -2.68 -15.06
N ILE A 232 3.12 -2.27 -13.86
CA ILE A 232 2.32 -2.54 -12.66
C ILE A 232 1.05 -1.68 -12.61
N ASP A 233 1.12 -0.44 -13.13
CA ASP A 233 -0.04 0.44 -13.26
C ASP A 233 -1.01 -0.11 -14.32
N GLU A 234 -0.51 -0.60 -15.46
CA GLU A 234 -1.30 -1.28 -16.50
C GLU A 234 -2.02 -2.52 -15.95
N LEU A 235 -1.33 -3.36 -15.16
CA LEU A 235 -1.92 -4.54 -14.52
C LEU A 235 -3.06 -4.22 -13.55
N LEU A 236 -3.12 -3.00 -13.03
CA LEU A 236 -4.22 -2.52 -12.17
C LEU A 236 -5.23 -1.66 -12.94
N GLY A 237 -5.05 -1.46 -14.24
CA GLY A 237 -5.91 -0.63 -15.08
C GLY A 237 -5.82 0.86 -14.76
N PHE A 238 -4.66 1.33 -14.27
CA PHE A 238 -4.40 2.74 -14.05
C PHE A 238 -3.95 3.44 -15.34
N ALA A 239 -4.18 4.76 -15.40
CA ALA A 239 -3.77 5.56 -16.55
C ALA A 239 -2.23 5.68 -16.59
N PRO A 240 -1.60 5.59 -17.78
CA PRO A 240 -0.14 5.63 -17.90
C PRO A 240 0.42 7.04 -17.69
N GLY A 241 1.64 7.10 -17.14
CA GLY A 241 2.40 8.33 -16.96
C GLY A 241 1.78 9.30 -15.94
N PRO A 242 2.46 10.42 -15.65
CA PRO A 242 1.93 11.42 -14.73
C PRO A 242 0.70 12.12 -15.32
N SER A 243 -0.29 12.43 -14.47
CA SER A 243 -1.47 13.20 -14.85
C SER A 243 -1.70 14.37 -13.88
N ALA A 244 -2.28 15.46 -14.38
CA ALA A 244 -2.74 16.59 -13.58
C ALA A 244 -4.16 16.37 -13.02
N GLU A 245 -4.83 15.29 -13.42
CA GLU A 245 -6.16 14.94 -12.92
C GLU A 245 -6.11 14.54 -11.45
N LYS A 246 -7.12 14.97 -10.68
CA LYS A 246 -7.14 14.80 -9.23
C LYS A 246 -7.30 13.33 -8.80
N ASP A 247 -7.96 12.52 -9.63
CA ASP A 247 -8.18 11.09 -9.41
C ASP A 247 -7.05 10.21 -9.98
N TYR A 248 -5.96 10.83 -10.48
CA TYR A 248 -4.76 10.09 -10.86
C TYR A 248 -4.29 9.19 -9.73
N THR A 249 -3.97 7.95 -10.09
CA THR A 249 -3.56 6.90 -9.15
C THR A 249 -2.37 6.18 -9.75
N CYS A 250 -1.36 5.91 -8.93
CA CYS A 250 -0.21 5.11 -9.34
C CYS A 250 0.32 4.25 -8.19
N VAL A 251 0.91 3.11 -8.53
CA VAL A 251 1.61 2.26 -7.58
C VAL A 251 2.84 2.99 -7.02
N VAL A 252 3.04 2.89 -5.71
CA VAL A 252 4.21 3.47 -5.02
C VAL A 252 5.08 2.37 -4.43
N TYR A 253 4.47 1.32 -3.89
CA TYR A 253 5.19 0.29 -3.15
C TYR A 253 4.42 -1.03 -3.12
N GLY A 254 5.10 -2.14 -2.90
CA GLY A 254 4.45 -3.45 -2.78
C GLY A 254 5.21 -4.42 -1.92
N ALA A 255 4.56 -5.50 -1.51
CA ALA A 255 5.15 -6.49 -0.63
C ALA A 255 4.46 -7.87 -0.78
N PRO A 256 5.20 -8.94 -1.12
CA PRO A 256 4.69 -10.31 -1.07
C PRO A 256 4.51 -10.75 0.37
N VAL A 257 3.52 -11.59 0.63
CA VAL A 257 3.34 -12.26 1.91
C VAL A 257 3.12 -13.75 1.66
N GLY A 258 3.82 -14.56 2.45
CA GLY A 258 3.62 -16.00 2.50
C GLY A 258 4.08 -16.58 3.83
N LYS A 259 3.75 -17.85 4.08
CA LYS A 259 4.20 -18.57 5.28
C LYS A 259 5.72 -18.69 5.31
N LYS A 260 6.33 -18.41 6.47
CA LYS A 260 7.78 -18.51 6.63
C LYS A 260 8.21 -19.96 6.38
N LYS A 261 9.21 -20.17 5.51
CA LYS A 261 9.98 -21.42 5.57
C LYS A 261 10.81 -21.41 6.86
N ASN A 262 10.74 -22.48 7.65
CA ASN A 262 11.65 -22.67 8.77
C ASN A 262 13.09 -22.56 8.25
N GLN A 263 13.92 -21.79 8.95
CA GLN A 263 15.36 -21.76 8.65
C GLN A 263 15.89 -23.16 8.96
N ALA A 264 16.45 -23.82 7.93
CA ALA A 264 17.21 -25.05 8.10
C ALA A 264 18.51 -24.79 8.84
#